data_AF-A0AB36E3W4-F1
#
_entry.id   AF-A0AB36E3W4-F1
#
_cell.length_a   1.000
_cell.length_b   1.000
_cell.length_c   1.000
_cell.angle_alpha   90.00
_cell.angle_beta   90.00
_cell.angle_gamma   90.00
#
_symmetry.space_group_name_H-M   'P 1'
#
loop_
_entity.id
_entity.type
_entity.pdbx_description
1 polymer ?
#
loop_
_entity_poly.entity_id
_entity_poly.type
_entity_poly.pdbx_seq_one_letter_code
_entity_poly.pdbx_strand_id
1 'polypeptide(L)'
;MGILDSMTQAQQQTTEQPQQAMEQPAQQEQQGSMAQMYQMVMENSINAIANTAEERIKQKGPIDGSADLIATAMVSNLQAARQNGKTIPPQVLMQVAKDLAMQLLAKLGVPEDQLDDVLMDVLLRAMEQFGDMSQGLITPEEEQQYVAMLQQVSQAAKEQMGAGNQASVQQQPQQMQ
;
A
#
# COMPACT_ATOMS: atom_id res chain seq x y z
N MET A 1 -56.47 47.32 15.82
CA MET A 1 -56.72 46.63 14.53
C MET A 1 -55.72 47.15 13.51
N GLY A 2 -55.24 46.28 12.60
CA GLY A 2 -54.38 46.63 11.46
C GLY A 2 -52.91 46.62 11.83
N ILE A 3 -52.19 45.50 11.78
CA ILE A 3 -51.68 44.76 10.60
C ILE A 3 -50.56 45.54 9.88
N LEU A 4 -49.44 44.83 9.79
CA LEU A 4 -48.21 45.06 9.04
C LEU A 4 -48.37 45.84 7.73
N ASP A 5 -47.38 46.69 7.41
CA ASP A 5 -46.79 46.71 6.07
C ASP A 5 -45.45 47.46 6.05
N SER A 6 -44.44 46.76 5.54
CA SER A 6 -43.32 47.30 4.75
C SER A 6 -42.29 48.24 5.43
N MET A 7 -41.12 47.71 5.80
CA MET A 7 -39.99 47.55 4.88
C MET A 7 -39.41 48.89 4.44
N THR A 8 -38.56 49.50 5.27
CA THR A 8 -37.36 50.17 4.75
C THR A 8 -36.29 50.33 5.83
N GLN A 9 -35.20 49.58 5.61
CA GLN A 9 -33.82 49.89 6.02
C GLN A 9 -33.54 49.96 7.53
N ALA A 10 -33.44 48.77 8.10
CA ALA A 10 -32.52 48.52 9.21
C ALA A 10 -31.08 48.80 8.74
N GLN A 11 -30.58 49.99 9.08
CA GLN A 11 -29.16 50.22 9.34
C GLN A 11 -28.78 49.45 10.61
N GLN A 12 -28.20 48.26 10.47
CA GLN A 12 -27.30 47.72 11.49
C GLN A 12 -26.09 47.08 10.80
N GLN A 13 -24.96 47.73 11.03
CA GLN A 13 -23.62 47.26 10.75
C GLN A 13 -23.45 45.85 11.30
N THR A 14 -23.36 44.87 10.42
CA THR A 14 -22.60 43.65 10.70
C THR A 14 -21.77 43.41 9.45
N THR A 15 -20.48 43.67 9.57
CA THR A 15 -19.48 43.35 8.56
C THR A 15 -19.39 41.83 8.48
N GLU A 16 -20.27 41.20 7.72
CA GLU A 16 -20.13 39.83 7.27
C GLU A 16 -18.99 39.82 6.23
N GLN A 17 -17.76 39.66 6.72
CA GLN A 17 -16.70 39.11 5.89
C GLN A 17 -17.18 37.73 5.43
N PRO A 18 -17.08 37.38 4.13
CA PRO A 18 -17.24 35.99 3.74
C PRO A 18 -16.11 35.20 4.43
N GLN A 19 -16.45 34.44 5.47
CA GLN A 19 -15.65 33.32 5.98
C GLN A 19 -15.58 32.27 4.87
N GLN A 20 -14.77 32.52 3.86
CA GLN A 20 -14.27 31.53 2.92
C GLN A 20 -12.83 31.25 3.34
N ALA A 21 -12.52 29.96 3.49
CA ALA A 21 -11.21 29.38 3.85
C ALA A 21 -10.86 29.29 5.35
N MET A 22 -11.51 28.37 6.07
CA MET A 22 -10.82 27.65 7.16
C MET A 22 -11.35 26.21 7.31
N GLU A 23 -11.46 25.50 6.19
CA GLU A 23 -11.69 24.05 6.16
C GLU A 23 -10.61 23.42 5.29
N GLN A 24 -9.38 23.30 5.80
CA GLN A 24 -8.34 22.35 5.37
C GLN A 24 -7.03 22.56 6.16
N PRO A 25 -6.94 22.04 7.40
CA PRO A 25 -5.65 21.50 7.87
C PRO A 25 -5.67 19.97 8.05
N ALA A 26 -6.84 19.40 8.35
CA ALA A 26 -6.95 18.01 8.78
C ALA A 26 -6.55 16.97 7.70
N GLN A 27 -6.77 17.28 6.42
CA GLN A 27 -6.43 16.35 5.32
C GLN A 27 -4.92 16.30 5.02
N GLN A 28 -4.18 17.40 5.23
CA GLN A 28 -2.74 17.43 5.03
C GLN A 28 -1.97 16.79 6.21
N GLU A 29 -2.43 16.99 7.44
CA GLU A 29 -1.80 16.37 8.63
C GLU A 29 -1.95 14.84 8.64
N GLN A 30 -3.11 14.33 8.21
CA GLN A 30 -3.34 12.88 8.15
C GLN A 30 -2.48 12.19 7.09
N GLN A 31 -2.28 12.84 5.93
CA GLN A 31 -1.44 12.32 4.86
C GLN A 31 0.06 12.32 5.24
N GLY A 32 0.51 13.36 5.94
CA GLY A 32 1.87 13.43 6.49
C GLY A 32 2.16 12.36 7.54
N SER A 33 1.17 12.06 8.39
CA SER A 33 1.28 11.01 9.42
C SER A 33 1.44 9.60 8.82
N MET A 34 0.68 9.27 7.76
CA MET A 34 0.85 7.98 7.08
C MET A 34 2.20 7.85 6.38
N ALA A 35 2.71 8.92 5.75
CA ALA A 35 4.03 8.90 5.11
C ALA A 35 5.16 8.68 6.13
N GLN A 36 5.07 9.31 7.30
CA GLN A 36 6.02 9.06 8.39
C GLN A 36 5.94 7.63 8.92
N MET A 37 4.72 7.08 9.05
CA MET A 37 4.55 5.70 9.45
C MET A 37 5.12 4.74 8.41
N TYR A 38 4.88 4.97 7.12
CA TYR A 38 5.48 4.21 6.03
C TYR A 38 7.01 4.19 6.15
N GLN A 39 7.66 5.35 6.32
CA GLN A 39 9.12 5.43 6.46
C GLN A 39 9.62 4.64 7.67
N MET A 40 8.96 4.80 8.82
CA MET A 40 9.31 4.07 10.04
C MET A 40 9.17 2.55 9.86
N VAL A 41 8.06 2.11 9.26
CA VAL A 41 7.79 0.68 9.00
C VAL A 41 8.81 0.13 7.99
N MET A 42 9.17 0.91 6.96
CA MET A 42 10.20 0.52 6.00
C MET A 42 11.59 0.39 6.64
N GLU A 43 12.00 1.36 7.46
CA GLU A 43 13.29 1.32 8.15
C GLU A 43 13.38 0.12 9.10
N ASN A 44 12.33 -0.09 9.90
CA ASN A 44 12.23 -1.25 10.78
C ASN A 44 12.27 -2.57 10.00
N SER A 45 11.62 -2.62 8.83
CA SER A 45 11.65 -3.79 7.94
C SER A 45 13.06 -4.14 7.51
N ILE A 46 13.81 -3.15 7.00
CA ILE A 46 15.19 -3.33 6.54
C ILE A 46 16.07 -3.82 7.68
N ASN A 47 15.96 -3.20 8.86
CA ASN A 47 16.72 -3.58 10.04
C ASN A 47 16.39 -5.00 10.52
N ALA A 48 15.12 -5.40 10.48
CA ALA A 48 14.67 -6.73 10.90
C ALA A 48 15.25 -7.85 10.02
N ILE A 49 15.49 -7.57 8.74
CA ILE A 49 15.92 -8.59 7.77
C ILE A 49 17.41 -8.50 7.40
N ALA A 50 18.10 -7.40 7.75
CA ALA A 50 19.46 -7.12 7.29
C ALA A 50 20.45 -8.27 7.56
N ASN A 51 20.33 -8.92 8.73
CA ASN A 51 21.25 -9.98 9.15
C ASN A 51 20.87 -11.37 8.64
N THR A 52 19.63 -11.55 8.17
CA THR A 52 19.10 -12.86 7.76
C THR A 52 18.83 -12.95 6.27
N ALA A 53 18.84 -11.82 5.55
CA ALA A 53 18.48 -11.76 4.14
C ALA A 53 19.32 -12.70 3.27
N GLU A 54 20.64 -12.57 3.30
CA GLU A 54 21.53 -13.40 2.48
C GLU A 54 21.39 -14.91 2.80
N GLU A 55 21.27 -15.24 4.08
CA GLU A 55 21.13 -16.63 4.52
C GLU A 55 19.79 -17.24 4.08
N ARG A 56 18.68 -16.52 4.28
CA ARG A 56 17.34 -16.98 3.89
C ARG A 56 17.22 -17.16 2.38
N ILE A 57 17.76 -16.23 1.60
CA ILE A 57 17.82 -16.35 0.14
C ILE A 57 18.66 -17.57 -0.27
N LYS A 58 19.82 -17.78 0.35
CA LYS A 58 20.68 -18.93 0.03
C LYS A 58 20.03 -20.28 0.37
N GLN A 59 19.26 -20.33 1.45
CA GLN A 59 18.62 -21.57 1.91
C GLN A 59 17.31 -21.90 1.18
N LYS A 60 16.47 -20.90 0.93
CA LYS A 60 15.11 -21.08 0.40
C LYS A 60 14.99 -20.71 -1.09
N GLY A 61 15.99 -20.04 -1.65
CA GLY A 61 15.95 -19.51 -3.01
C GLY A 61 15.34 -18.11 -3.07
N PRO A 62 15.33 -17.48 -4.27
CA PRO A 62 14.99 -16.07 -4.44
C PRO A 62 13.52 -15.77 -4.12
N ILE A 63 12.59 -16.66 -4.46
CA ILE A 63 11.15 -16.46 -4.25
C ILE A 63 10.79 -16.72 -2.78
N ASP A 64 11.02 -17.94 -2.29
CA ASP A 64 10.65 -18.34 -0.93
C ASP A 64 11.45 -17.61 0.14
N GLY A 65 12.72 -17.32 -0.13
CA GLY A 65 13.55 -16.53 0.78
C GLY A 65 13.09 -15.08 0.85
N SER A 66 12.73 -14.45 -0.28
CA SER A 66 12.20 -13.08 -0.25
C SER A 66 10.86 -13.02 0.47
N ALA A 67 9.97 -13.97 0.20
CA ALA A 67 8.67 -14.07 0.87
C ALA A 67 8.81 -14.18 2.40
N ASP A 68 9.74 -15.02 2.86
CA ASP A 68 10.04 -15.22 4.28
C ASP A 68 10.63 -13.98 4.96
N LEU A 69 11.50 -13.24 4.26
CA LEU A 69 12.03 -11.98 4.77
C LEU A 69 10.94 -10.92 4.88
N ILE A 70 10.05 -10.83 3.89
CA ILE A 70 8.93 -9.88 3.92
C ILE A 70 7.97 -10.21 5.06
N ALA A 71 7.58 -11.48 5.21
CA ALA A 71 6.73 -11.93 6.31
C ALA A 71 7.36 -11.60 7.67
N THR A 72 8.66 -11.87 7.83
CA THR A 72 9.43 -11.54 9.03
C THR A 72 9.41 -10.03 9.32
N ALA A 73 9.64 -9.20 8.29
CA ALA A 73 9.59 -7.76 8.42
C ALA A 73 8.20 -7.27 8.86
N MET A 74 7.14 -7.77 8.23
CA MET A 74 5.76 -7.40 8.56
C MET A 74 5.40 -7.73 10.01
N VAL A 75 5.72 -8.94 10.47
CA VAL A 75 5.48 -9.35 11.87
C VAL A 75 6.31 -8.51 12.83
N SER A 76 7.60 -8.28 12.53
CA SER A 76 8.46 -7.42 13.35
C SER A 76 7.89 -6.02 13.51
N ASN A 77 7.37 -5.44 12.42
CA ASN A 77 6.73 -4.12 12.45
C ASN A 77 5.47 -4.11 13.31
N LEU A 78 4.60 -5.11 13.20
CA LEU A 78 3.41 -5.21 14.04
C LEU A 78 3.76 -5.34 15.52
N GLN A 79 4.74 -6.18 15.85
CA GLN A 79 5.21 -6.34 17.22
C GLN A 79 5.81 -5.03 17.74
N ALA A 80 6.64 -4.35 16.95
CA ALA A 80 7.24 -3.07 17.33
C ALA A 80 6.18 -1.98 17.53
N ALA A 81 5.19 -1.88 16.64
CA ALA A 81 4.10 -0.92 16.78
C ALA A 81 3.26 -1.18 18.04
N ARG A 82 2.89 -2.45 18.28
CA ARG A 82 2.13 -2.85 19.48
C ARG A 82 2.89 -2.59 20.78
N GLN A 83 4.20 -2.82 20.81
CA GLN A 83 5.05 -2.46 21.95
C GLN A 83 5.01 -0.96 22.26
N ASN A 84 4.81 -0.11 21.24
CA ASN A 84 4.67 1.33 21.37
C ASN A 84 3.21 1.79 21.53
N GLY A 85 2.25 0.87 21.70
CA GLY A 85 0.82 1.18 21.80
C GLY A 85 0.20 1.73 20.51
N LYS A 86 0.84 1.51 19.36
CA LYS A 86 0.38 1.96 18.04
C LYS A 86 -0.12 0.79 17.20
N THR A 87 -0.98 1.09 16.23
CA THR A 87 -1.39 0.16 15.17
C THR A 87 -0.84 0.64 13.84
N ILE A 88 -0.50 -0.30 12.96
CA ILE A 88 -0.09 -0.01 11.59
C ILE A 88 -1.30 -0.27 10.69
N PRO A 89 -1.77 0.71 9.91
CA PRO A 89 -2.83 0.48 8.94
C PRO A 89 -2.41 -0.62 7.94
N PRO A 90 -3.31 -1.57 7.61
CA PRO A 90 -3.00 -2.62 6.65
C PRO A 90 -2.45 -2.12 5.31
N GLN A 91 -2.91 -0.95 4.86
CA GLN A 91 -2.44 -0.32 3.62
C GLN A 91 -0.95 0.05 3.69
N VAL A 92 -0.51 0.61 4.83
CA VAL A 92 0.89 1.00 5.04
C VAL A 92 1.77 -0.23 5.10
N LEU A 93 1.35 -1.27 5.83
CA LEU A 93 2.10 -2.50 5.95
C LEU A 93 2.24 -3.22 4.59
N MET A 94 1.15 -3.27 3.81
CA MET A 94 1.13 -3.89 2.49
C MET A 94 1.98 -3.12 1.47
N GLN A 95 1.96 -1.78 1.53
CA GLN A 95 2.81 -0.96 0.66
C GLN A 95 4.29 -1.19 0.96
N VAL A 96 4.67 -1.23 2.24
CA VAL A 96 6.05 -1.57 2.62
C VAL A 96 6.42 -2.98 2.18
N ALA A 97 5.52 -3.96 2.33
CA ALA A 97 5.77 -5.32 1.87
C ALA A 97 6.04 -5.38 0.36
N LYS A 98 5.26 -4.66 -0.45
CA LYS A 98 5.47 -4.52 -1.90
C LYS A 98 6.82 -3.89 -2.23
N ASP A 99 7.15 -2.77 -1.61
CA ASP A 99 8.39 -2.05 -1.91
C ASP A 99 9.62 -2.85 -1.47
N LEU A 100 9.53 -3.55 -0.35
CA LEU A 100 10.57 -4.45 0.12
C LEU A 100 10.76 -5.63 -0.84
N ALA A 101 9.67 -6.21 -1.34
CA ALA A 101 9.72 -7.28 -2.33
C ALA A 101 10.41 -6.84 -3.63
N MET A 102 10.03 -5.66 -4.16
CA MET A 102 10.68 -5.09 -5.35
C MET A 102 12.18 -4.85 -5.11
N GLN A 103 12.56 -4.31 -3.95
CA GLN A 103 13.96 -4.09 -3.61
C GLN A 103 14.76 -5.39 -3.48
N LEU A 104 14.17 -6.43 -2.87
CA LEU A 104 14.80 -7.74 -2.75
C LEU A 104 14.98 -8.39 -4.12
N LEU A 105 13.93 -8.43 -4.94
CA LEU A 105 14.00 -9.02 -6.28
C LEU A 105 14.99 -8.28 -7.19
N ALA A 106 15.02 -6.95 -7.14
CA ALA A 106 16.01 -6.15 -7.87
C ALA A 106 17.45 -6.45 -7.41
N LYS A 107 17.70 -6.59 -6.10
CA LYS A 107 19.01 -6.98 -5.56
C LYS A 107 19.44 -8.38 -6.01
N LEU A 108 18.49 -9.27 -6.24
CA LEU A 108 18.72 -10.63 -6.74
C LEU A 108 18.91 -10.68 -8.26
N GLY A 109 18.81 -9.55 -8.95
CA GLY A 109 19.01 -9.45 -10.40
C GLY A 109 17.81 -9.92 -11.23
N VAL A 110 16.61 -9.96 -10.64
CA VAL A 110 15.38 -10.21 -11.41
C VAL A 110 15.15 -9.02 -12.34
N PRO A 111 15.00 -9.23 -13.65
CA PRO A 111 14.86 -8.14 -14.60
C PRO A 111 13.46 -7.51 -14.51
N GLU A 112 13.36 -6.21 -14.82
CA GLU A 112 12.15 -5.41 -14.57
C GLU A 112 10.92 -5.93 -15.31
N ASP A 113 11.09 -6.53 -16.48
CA ASP A 113 10.03 -7.17 -17.27
C ASP A 113 9.46 -8.44 -16.63
N GLN A 114 10.19 -9.06 -15.70
CA GLN A 114 9.77 -10.23 -14.94
C GLN A 114 9.42 -9.90 -13.48
N LEU A 115 9.69 -8.66 -13.04
CA LEU A 115 9.40 -8.25 -11.67
C LEU A 115 7.92 -8.40 -11.38
N ASP A 116 7.01 -7.98 -12.27
CA ASP A 116 5.57 -8.02 -12.00
C ASP A 116 5.05 -9.46 -11.80
N ASP A 117 5.54 -10.42 -12.59
CA ASP A 117 5.17 -11.83 -12.48
C ASP A 117 5.70 -12.46 -11.18
N VAL A 118 6.98 -12.24 -10.87
CA VAL A 118 7.64 -12.83 -9.69
C VAL A 118 7.21 -12.12 -8.40
N LEU A 119 6.92 -10.82 -8.45
CA LEU A 119 6.46 -10.02 -7.33
C LEU A 119 5.13 -10.55 -6.79
N MET A 120 4.20 -10.95 -7.67
CA MET A 120 2.94 -11.53 -7.25
C MET A 120 3.15 -12.82 -6.44
N ASP A 121 3.99 -13.72 -6.97
CA ASP A 121 4.31 -14.99 -6.31
C ASP A 121 4.96 -14.77 -4.94
N VAL A 122 5.90 -13.82 -4.85
CA VAL A 122 6.56 -13.46 -3.60
C VAL A 122 5.57 -12.87 -2.59
N LEU A 123 4.70 -11.96 -3.01
CA LEU A 123 3.73 -11.31 -2.12
C LEU A 123 2.67 -12.29 -1.62
N LEU A 124 2.18 -13.20 -2.47
CA LEU A 124 1.25 -14.25 -2.07
C LEU A 124 1.87 -15.14 -0.99
N ARG A 125 3.09 -15.64 -1.21
CA ARG A 125 3.80 -16.48 -0.23
C ARG A 125 4.15 -15.71 1.04
N ALA A 126 4.53 -14.44 0.93
CA ALA A 126 4.83 -13.59 2.08
C ALA A 126 3.59 -13.41 2.96
N MET A 127 2.42 -13.28 2.34
CA MET A 127 1.16 -13.10 3.05
C MET A 127 0.66 -14.37 3.72
N GLU A 128 0.83 -15.52 3.08
CA GLU A 128 0.58 -16.83 3.70
C GLU A 128 1.45 -17.01 4.95
N GLN A 129 2.75 -16.79 4.82
CA GLN A 129 3.69 -16.89 5.95
C GLN A 129 3.43 -15.82 7.02
N PHE A 130 3.04 -14.61 6.62
CA PHE A 130 2.64 -13.57 7.54
C PHE A 130 1.39 -13.97 8.32
N GLY A 131 0.37 -14.56 7.68
CA GLY A 131 -0.82 -15.08 8.36
C GLY A 131 -0.45 -16.13 9.42
N ASP A 132 0.43 -17.06 9.07
CA ASP A 132 0.92 -18.09 10.00
C ASP A 132 1.72 -17.49 11.17
N MET A 133 2.59 -16.53 10.90
CA MET A 133 3.45 -15.92 11.91
C MET A 133 2.74 -14.84 12.74
N SER A 134 1.63 -14.29 12.24
CA SER A 134 0.85 -13.23 12.88
C SER A 134 -0.34 -13.75 13.67
N GLN A 135 -0.44 -15.06 13.92
CA GLN A 135 -1.49 -15.63 14.76
C GLN A 135 -1.56 -14.94 16.13
N GLY A 136 -2.68 -14.26 16.41
CA GLY A 136 -2.89 -13.44 17.61
C GLY A 136 -2.33 -12.01 17.55
N LEU A 137 -1.59 -11.66 16.49
CA LEU A 137 -1.03 -10.33 16.22
C LEU A 137 -1.88 -9.44 15.31
N ILE A 138 -2.88 -10.00 14.62
CA ILE A 138 -3.86 -9.25 13.83
C ILE A 138 -5.28 -9.70 14.21
N THR A 139 -6.25 -8.79 14.11
CA THR A 139 -7.67 -9.15 14.31
C THR A 139 -8.23 -9.82 13.05
N PRO A 140 -9.34 -10.58 13.16
CA PRO A 140 -10.00 -11.17 12.00
C PRO A 140 -10.43 -10.11 10.96
N GLU A 141 -10.80 -8.91 11.38
CA GLU A 141 -11.13 -7.82 10.46
C GLU A 141 -9.90 -7.33 9.69
N GLU A 142 -8.74 -7.22 10.35
CA GLU A 142 -7.48 -6.84 9.70
C GLU A 142 -7.06 -7.91 8.67
N GLU A 143 -7.19 -9.19 9.03
CA GLU A 143 -6.92 -10.32 8.13
C GLU A 143 -7.77 -10.25 6.86
N GLN A 144 -9.07 -9.97 6.98
CA GLN A 144 -9.95 -9.80 5.81
C GLN A 144 -9.53 -8.62 4.93
N GLN A 145 -9.06 -7.52 5.52
CA GLN A 145 -8.56 -6.38 4.76
C GLN A 145 -7.29 -6.74 3.98
N TYR A 146 -6.36 -7.50 4.57
CA TYR A 146 -5.18 -7.99 3.87
C TYR A 146 -5.53 -8.91 2.69
N VAL A 147 -6.46 -9.85 2.90
CA VAL A 147 -6.94 -10.76 1.84
C VAL A 147 -7.61 -9.97 0.70
N ALA A 148 -8.44 -8.98 1.03
CA ALA A 148 -9.10 -8.14 0.02
C ALA A 148 -8.09 -7.34 -0.82
N MET A 149 -7.05 -6.78 -0.18
CA MET A 149 -5.99 -6.05 -0.89
C MET A 149 -5.19 -6.97 -1.83
N LEU A 150 -4.90 -8.21 -1.44
CA LEU A 150 -4.27 -9.19 -2.33
C LEU A 150 -5.13 -9.52 -3.56
N GLN A 151 -6.45 -9.68 -3.37
CA GLN A 151 -7.37 -9.89 -4.48
C GLN A 151 -7.37 -8.71 -5.45
N GLN A 152 -7.30 -7.48 -4.92
CA GLN A 152 -7.20 -6.28 -5.75
C GLN A 152 -5.87 -6.21 -6.51
N VAL A 153 -4.74 -6.53 -5.86
CA VAL A 153 -3.42 -6.55 -6.49
C VAL A 153 -3.34 -7.61 -7.59
N SER A 154 -3.86 -8.81 -7.33
CA SER A 154 -3.93 -9.89 -8.34
C SER A 154 -4.83 -9.57 -9.52
N GLN A 155 -5.97 -8.90 -9.31
CA GLN A 155 -6.82 -8.42 -10.40
C GLN A 155 -6.12 -7.36 -11.25
N ALA A 156 -5.48 -6.37 -10.62
CA ALA A 156 -4.74 -5.32 -11.35
C ALA A 156 -3.58 -5.87 -12.18
N ALA A 157 -2.81 -6.84 -11.64
CA ALA A 157 -1.75 -7.50 -12.38
C ALA A 157 -2.27 -8.30 -13.59
N LYS A 158 -3.43 -8.96 -13.42
CA LYS A 158 -4.07 -9.71 -14.50
C LYS A 158 -4.55 -8.80 -15.63
N GLU A 159 -5.00 -7.58 -15.31
CA GLU A 159 -5.37 -6.56 -16.30
C GLU A 159 -4.15 -6.03 -17.06
N GLN A 160 -3.02 -5.80 -16.38
CA GLN A 160 -1.75 -5.42 -17.04
C GLN A 160 -1.25 -6.51 -17.99
N MET A 161 -1.28 -7.78 -17.57
CA MET A 161 -0.92 -8.90 -18.45
C MET A 161 -1.91 -9.10 -19.61
N GLY A 162 -3.20 -8.86 -19.37
CA GLY A 162 -4.26 -8.98 -20.39
C GLY A 162 -4.19 -7.89 -21.48
N ALA A 163 -3.67 -6.71 -21.15
CA ALA A 163 -3.47 -5.61 -22.10
C ALA A 163 -2.18 -5.73 -22.93
N GLY A 164 -1.18 -6.47 -22.44
CA GLY A 164 0.12 -6.65 -23.13
C GLY A 164 0.11 -7.60 -24.33
N ASN A 165 -0.91 -8.45 -24.47
CA ASN A 165 -0.89 -9.55 -25.45
C ASN A 165 -1.84 -9.39 -26.66
N GLN A 166 -2.40 -8.20 -26.89
CA GLN A 166 -3.27 -7.92 -28.06
C GLN A 166 -2.71 -6.90 -29.06
N ALA A 167 -1.53 -6.31 -28.82
CA ALA A 167 -1.01 -5.22 -29.65
C ALA A 167 -0.09 -5.67 -30.82
N SER A 168 0.23 -6.95 -31.01
CA SER A 168 1.26 -7.39 -31.97
C SER A 168 0.76 -8.29 -33.13
N VAL A 169 -0.55 -8.47 -33.35
CA VAL A 169 -1.06 -9.38 -34.42
C VAL A 169 -1.78 -8.65 -35.57
N GLN A 170 -1.74 -7.33 -35.66
CA GLN A 170 -2.37 -6.60 -36.78
C GLN A 170 -1.47 -5.50 -37.32
N GLN A 171 -0.50 -5.86 -38.17
CA GLN A 171 -0.07 -5.02 -39.30
C GLN A 171 0.97 -5.77 -40.16
N GLN A 172 0.49 -6.65 -41.04
CA GLN A 172 1.14 -6.90 -42.32
C GLN A 172 0.06 -6.88 -43.42
N PRO A 173 -0.19 -5.75 -44.10
CA PRO A 173 -0.75 -5.81 -45.43
C PRO A 173 0.36 -6.31 -46.37
N GLN A 174 0.24 -7.57 -46.79
CA GLN A 174 0.98 -8.11 -47.93
C GLN A 174 0.81 -7.18 -49.12
N GLN A 175 1.88 -6.49 -49.50
CA GLN A 175 2.04 -6.00 -50.86
C GLN A 175 2.25 -7.22 -51.75
N MET A 176 1.23 -7.63 -52.49
CA MET A 176 1.42 -8.41 -53.71
C MET A 176 0.76 -7.69 -54.88
N GLN A 177 1.67 -7.19 -55.73
CA GLN A 177 1.67 -7.12 -57.20
C GLN A 177 0.33 -7.18 -57.93
#